data_AF-A0A374VG07-F1
#
_entry.id   AF-A0A374VG07-F1
#
_cell.length_a   1.000
_cell.length_b   1.000
_cell.length_c   1.000
_cell.angle_alpha   90.00
_cell.angle_beta   90.00
_cell.angle_gamma   90.00
#
_symmetry.space_group_name_H-M   'P 1'
#
loop_
_entity.id
_entity.type
_entity.pdbx_description
1 polymer ?
#
loop_
_entity_poly.entity_id
_entity_poly.type
_entity_poly.pdbx_seq_one_letter_code
_entity_poly.pdbx_strand_id
1 'polypeptide(L)'
;MSESTRSRTNNSETIVHEEIINLIDSPELREHLLHNPQLLSGDHYMQIVGGAPVEITRKRELLGRLVAGGCNSSDDTPYWHYRQICIDYIDDCLDALKAVDGNRKVLLISEISFVDDEVGSAITHGPFPVASWQAALTAMRTYADKWSGMTDLSSSYWMIELFNLANDPSCSYPYDGFLQPDYTYYANASGEIQYICREEEGECGEVLDCIVGGIFGPWFKGAYVDLPTPYKKGDILEIDCRPWAPGPCYCLVANSKLDCLYPDGDGRIRCGSIPYGSCFAGWAHTNLMLSPVFRARKATQPLPEEYAALQAIGLDRIDNLLEACTDNKEEEPGWLDIYRHRAC
;
A
#
# COMPACT_ATOMS: atom_id res chain seq x y z
N MET A 1 -25.12 27.69 25.68
CA MET A 1 -24.53 27.75 24.31
C MET A 1 -23.52 26.63 24.03
N SER A 2 -23.47 25.56 24.85
CA SER A 2 -22.43 24.51 24.79
C SER A 2 -22.91 23.16 24.22
N GLU A 3 -24.21 22.89 24.16
CA GLU A 3 -24.73 21.59 23.68
C GLU A 3 -24.90 21.53 22.15
N SER A 4 -25.28 22.64 21.51
CA SER A 4 -25.52 22.68 20.05
C SER A 4 -24.24 22.54 19.22
N THR A 5 -23.10 22.98 19.75
CA THR A 5 -21.81 22.87 19.07
C THR A 5 -21.29 21.43 19.16
N ARG A 6 -21.38 20.80 20.34
CA ARG A 6 -20.91 19.43 20.59
C ARG A 6 -21.69 18.37 19.77
N SER A 7 -23.00 18.56 19.60
CA SER A 7 -23.82 17.68 18.73
C SER A 7 -23.46 17.79 17.25
N ARG A 8 -23.07 18.99 16.76
CA ARG A 8 -22.65 19.18 15.37
C ARG A 8 -21.27 18.59 15.08
N THR A 9 -20.31 18.74 16.00
CA THR A 9 -18.97 18.18 15.84
C THR A 9 -18.99 16.65 15.82
N ASN A 10 -19.75 16.04 16.75
CA ASN A 10 -19.88 14.58 16.82
C ASN A 10 -20.48 13.98 15.54
N ASN A 11 -21.45 14.65 14.92
CA ASN A 11 -22.03 14.19 13.65
C ASN A 11 -21.04 14.32 12.49
N SER A 12 -20.26 15.40 12.43
CA SER A 12 -19.27 15.61 11.37
C SER A 12 -18.11 14.63 11.43
N GLU A 13 -17.63 14.30 12.63
CA GLU A 13 -16.56 13.32 12.83
C GLU A 13 -17.01 11.90 12.46
N THR A 14 -18.22 11.52 12.88
CA THR A 14 -18.82 10.23 12.52
C THR A 14 -18.95 10.06 11.00
N ILE A 15 -19.36 11.12 10.29
CA ILE A 15 -19.45 11.10 8.82
C ILE A 15 -18.07 10.90 8.17
N VAL A 16 -17.02 11.56 8.67
CA VAL A 16 -15.65 11.39 8.15
C VAL A 16 -15.15 9.97 8.38
N HIS A 17 -15.39 9.40 9.57
CA HIS A 17 -14.98 8.03 9.89
C HIS A 17 -15.68 6.99 8.99
N GLU A 18 -16.99 7.11 8.78
CA GLU A 18 -17.72 6.24 7.86
C GLU A 18 -17.20 6.36 6.42
N GLU A 19 -16.95 7.59 5.96
CA GLU A 19 -16.39 7.86 4.64
C GLU A 19 -14.99 7.26 4.45
N ILE A 20 -14.15 7.26 5.49
CA ILE A 20 -12.84 6.61 5.48
C ILE A 20 -12.99 5.10 5.44
N ILE A 21 -13.85 4.50 6.27
CA ILE A 21 -14.08 3.05 6.27
C ILE A 21 -14.61 2.60 4.89
N ASN A 22 -15.40 3.44 4.21
CA ASN A 22 -15.90 3.18 2.87
C ASN A 22 -14.81 3.18 1.77
N LEU A 23 -13.57 3.58 2.07
CA LEU A 23 -12.43 3.39 1.16
C LEU A 23 -11.96 1.92 1.08
N ILE A 24 -12.41 1.07 2.00
CA ILE A 24 -12.09 -0.36 2.00
C ILE A 24 -12.97 -1.07 0.98
N ASP A 25 -12.35 -1.73 0.02
CA ASP A 25 -13.06 -2.44 -1.05
C ASP A 25 -13.59 -3.81 -0.60
N SER A 26 -12.95 -4.43 0.38
CA SER A 26 -13.38 -5.67 1.05
C SER A 26 -14.76 -5.46 1.70
N PRO A 27 -15.82 -6.09 1.19
CA PRO A 27 -17.17 -5.84 1.70
C PRO A 27 -17.35 -6.36 3.12
N GLU A 28 -16.80 -7.52 3.46
CA GLU A 28 -16.90 -8.10 4.81
C GLU A 28 -16.15 -7.26 5.84
N LEU A 29 -14.93 -6.81 5.51
CA LEU A 29 -14.15 -5.95 6.41
C LEU A 29 -14.83 -4.60 6.59
N ARG A 30 -15.26 -3.97 5.49
CA ARG A 30 -15.99 -2.70 5.54
C ARG A 30 -17.24 -2.80 6.40
N GLU A 31 -18.07 -3.83 6.19
CA GLU A 31 -19.26 -4.07 7.00
C GLU A 31 -18.91 -4.29 8.47
N HIS A 32 -17.88 -5.09 8.76
CA HIS A 32 -17.43 -5.34 10.13
C HIS A 32 -17.02 -4.06 10.86
N LEU A 33 -16.23 -3.21 10.21
CA LEU A 33 -15.72 -1.96 10.79
C LEU A 33 -16.81 -0.89 10.93
N LEU A 34 -17.74 -0.79 9.98
CA LEU A 34 -18.90 0.10 10.09
C LEU A 34 -19.82 -0.29 11.25
N HIS A 35 -20.00 -1.59 11.51
CA HIS A 35 -20.79 -2.08 12.65
C HIS A 35 -20.05 -1.98 13.98
N ASN A 36 -18.71 -1.90 13.95
CA ASN A 36 -17.86 -1.91 15.14
C ASN A 36 -16.84 -0.76 15.15
N PRO A 37 -17.28 0.52 14.98
CA PRO A 37 -16.36 1.65 14.90
C PRO A 37 -15.54 1.86 16.17
N GLN A 38 -16.01 1.35 17.32
CA GLN A 38 -15.28 1.36 18.59
C GLN A 38 -13.98 0.54 18.59
N LEU A 39 -13.77 -0.33 17.60
CA LEU A 39 -12.52 -1.06 17.43
C LEU A 39 -11.42 -0.21 16.76
N LEU A 40 -11.79 0.95 16.19
CA LEU A 40 -10.88 1.80 15.46
C LEU A 40 -10.31 2.91 16.35
N SER A 41 -8.99 3.07 16.32
CA SER A 41 -8.28 4.22 16.87
C SER A 41 -8.07 5.28 15.79
N GLY A 42 -7.62 6.47 16.20
CA GLY A 42 -7.21 7.51 15.26
C GLY A 42 -6.14 7.05 14.27
N ASP A 43 -5.25 6.16 14.69
CA ASP A 43 -4.22 5.58 13.83
C ASP A 43 -4.84 4.66 12.80
N HIS A 44 -5.83 3.84 13.16
CA HIS A 44 -6.51 2.97 12.18
C HIS A 44 -7.11 3.77 11.01
N TYR A 45 -7.73 4.92 11.28
CA TYR A 45 -8.22 5.81 10.21
C TYR A 45 -7.09 6.34 9.32
N MET A 46 -5.91 6.61 9.88
CA MET A 46 -4.73 6.99 9.10
C MET A 46 -4.25 5.85 8.19
N GLN A 47 -4.25 4.59 8.66
CA GLN A 47 -3.83 3.46 7.82
C GLN A 47 -4.85 3.14 6.74
N ILE A 48 -6.14 3.35 7.02
CA ILE A 48 -7.17 3.26 5.99
C ILE A 48 -6.94 4.32 4.90
N VAL A 49 -6.75 5.59 5.25
CA VAL A 49 -6.53 6.66 4.27
C VAL A 49 -5.23 6.46 3.49
N GLY A 50 -4.14 6.11 4.18
CA GLY A 50 -2.83 5.89 3.56
C GLY A 50 -2.80 4.68 2.62
N GLY A 51 -3.38 3.56 3.06
CA GLY A 51 -3.40 2.30 2.31
C GLY A 51 -4.39 2.26 1.15
N ALA A 52 -5.50 3.00 1.22
CA ALA A 52 -6.55 2.94 0.22
C ALA A 52 -6.05 3.29 -1.21
N PRO A 53 -6.51 2.57 -2.26
CA PRO A 53 -6.12 2.82 -3.64
C PRO A 53 -6.95 3.97 -4.24
N VAL A 54 -6.90 5.14 -3.61
CA VAL A 54 -7.58 6.38 -4.05
C VAL A 54 -6.57 7.47 -4.35
N GLU A 55 -6.97 8.47 -5.14
CA GLU A 55 -6.10 9.58 -5.53
C GLU A 55 -5.50 10.30 -4.31
N ILE A 56 -4.25 10.73 -4.42
CA ILE A 56 -3.52 11.38 -3.33
C ILE A 56 -4.18 12.67 -2.85
N THR A 57 -4.82 13.43 -3.73
CA THR A 57 -5.57 14.66 -3.39
C THR A 57 -6.74 14.34 -2.47
N ARG A 58 -7.41 13.21 -2.70
CA ARG A 58 -8.48 12.69 -1.86
C ARG A 58 -7.96 12.24 -0.49
N LYS A 59 -6.79 11.58 -0.45
CA LYS A 59 -6.12 11.24 0.82
C LYS A 59 -5.85 12.50 1.63
N ARG A 60 -5.27 13.53 1.01
CA ARG A 60 -4.99 14.82 1.63
C ARG A 60 -6.23 15.50 2.20
N GLU A 61 -7.34 15.49 1.46
CA GLU A 61 -8.61 16.05 1.90
C GLU A 61 -9.11 15.36 3.18
N LEU A 62 -9.14 14.02 3.20
CA LEU A 62 -9.61 13.23 4.33
C LEU A 62 -8.72 13.43 5.56
N LEU A 63 -7.39 13.46 5.38
CA LEU A 63 -6.45 13.79 6.45
C LEU A 63 -6.71 15.19 7.03
N GLY A 64 -6.94 16.18 6.16
CA GLY A 64 -7.25 17.55 6.59
C GLY A 64 -8.55 17.62 7.41
N ARG A 65 -9.56 16.84 7.02
CA ARG A 65 -10.83 16.74 7.76
C ARG A 65 -10.66 16.03 9.10
N LEU A 66 -9.80 15.02 9.20
CA LEU A 66 -9.43 14.38 10.47
C LEU A 66 -8.70 15.35 11.42
N VAL A 67 -7.85 16.24 10.89
CA VAL A 67 -7.19 17.29 11.69
C VAL A 67 -8.21 18.34 12.15
N ALA A 68 -9.05 18.84 11.24
CA ALA A 68 -10.04 19.88 11.55
C ALA A 68 -11.17 19.39 12.47
N GLY A 69 -11.53 18.11 12.40
CA GLY A 69 -12.56 17.47 13.24
C GLY A 69 -12.21 17.42 14.72
N GLY A 70 -10.97 17.74 15.09
CA GLY A 70 -10.58 17.87 16.49
C GLY A 70 -10.41 16.52 17.18
N CYS A 71 -9.63 15.61 16.59
CA CYS A 71 -8.90 14.60 17.37
C CYS A 71 -7.82 15.25 18.28
N ASN A 72 -8.18 16.35 18.94
CA ASN A 72 -7.56 16.91 20.12
C ASN A 72 -8.13 16.16 21.33
N SER A 73 -8.07 14.82 21.33
CA SER A 73 -8.24 14.13 22.60
C SER A 73 -7.16 14.70 23.52
N SER A 74 -7.58 15.29 24.63
CA SER A 74 -6.72 15.96 25.62
C SER A 74 -5.74 15.01 26.33
N ASP A 75 -5.55 13.80 25.79
CA ASP A 75 -4.40 12.97 26.09
C ASP A 75 -3.27 13.45 25.18
N ASP A 76 -2.20 13.99 25.75
CA ASP A 76 -0.94 14.33 25.08
C ASP A 76 -0.40 13.14 24.26
N THR A 77 -1.00 12.90 23.10
CA THR A 77 -0.65 11.81 22.23
C THR A 77 0.17 12.40 21.08
N PRO A 78 1.42 11.95 20.85
CA PRO A 78 2.31 12.46 19.80
C PRO A 78 1.76 12.41 18.36
N TYR A 79 0.57 11.83 18.18
CA TYR A 79 0.02 11.31 16.92
C TYR A 79 -0.60 12.40 16.01
N TRP A 80 -1.02 13.56 16.53
CA TRP A 80 -1.57 14.64 15.66
C TRP A 80 -0.50 15.26 14.76
N HIS A 81 0.75 15.34 15.25
CA HIS A 81 1.89 15.82 14.47
C HIS A 81 2.07 14.97 13.21
N TYR A 82 1.94 13.65 13.31
CA TYR A 82 2.08 12.76 12.15
C TYR A 82 1.07 13.06 11.06
N ARG A 83 -0.18 13.45 11.40
CA ARG A 83 -1.20 13.79 10.40
C ARG A 83 -0.85 15.06 9.65
N GLN A 84 -0.42 16.09 10.38
CA GLN A 84 -0.01 17.35 9.78
C GLN A 84 1.24 17.14 8.91
N ILE A 85 2.21 16.33 9.35
CA ILE A 85 3.38 16.07 8.53
C ILE A 85 3.01 15.26 7.27
N CYS A 86 2.09 14.29 7.35
CA CYS A 86 1.59 13.59 6.16
C CYS A 86 0.93 14.56 5.17
N ILE A 87 0.17 15.52 5.68
CA ILE A 87 -0.45 16.57 4.89
C ILE A 87 0.60 17.44 4.20
N ASP A 88 1.57 17.95 4.97
CA ASP A 88 2.62 18.84 4.46
C ASP A 88 3.44 18.11 3.39
N TYR A 89 3.74 16.83 3.62
CA TYR A 89 4.43 15.98 2.67
C TYR A 89 3.65 15.79 1.35
N ILE A 90 2.33 15.55 1.42
CA ILE A 90 1.51 15.45 0.20
C ILE A 90 1.47 16.81 -0.52
N ASP A 91 1.31 17.91 0.22
CA ASP A 91 1.24 19.26 -0.34
C ASP A 91 2.58 19.62 -1.05
N ASP A 92 3.73 19.37 -0.42
CA ASP A 92 5.07 19.55 -1.00
C ASP A 92 5.27 18.73 -2.28
N CYS A 93 4.85 17.47 -2.25
CA CYS A 93 4.97 16.56 -3.38
C CYS A 93 4.09 16.98 -4.57
N LEU A 94 2.86 17.42 -4.30
CA LEU A 94 1.95 17.95 -5.32
C LEU A 94 2.45 19.27 -5.90
N ASP A 95 3.01 20.15 -5.07
CA ASP A 95 3.60 21.40 -5.53
C ASP A 95 4.87 21.18 -6.35
N ALA A 96 5.68 20.18 -5.98
CA ALA A 96 6.83 19.76 -6.77
C ALA A 96 6.42 19.26 -8.16
N LEU A 97 5.32 18.52 -8.26
CA LEU A 97 4.76 18.02 -9.53
C LEU A 97 4.20 19.16 -10.40
N LYS A 98 3.45 20.11 -9.81
CA LYS A 98 2.97 21.31 -10.53
C LYS A 98 4.11 22.16 -11.05
N ALA A 99 5.23 22.18 -10.33
CA ALA A 99 6.41 22.95 -10.70
C ALA A 99 7.27 22.28 -11.79
N VAL A 100 6.88 21.13 -12.36
CA VAL A 100 7.66 20.51 -13.46
C VAL A 100 7.69 21.41 -14.70
N ASP A 101 6.58 22.03 -15.03
CA ASP A 101 6.41 22.79 -16.26
C ASP A 101 7.30 24.04 -16.27
N GLY A 102 8.33 24.05 -17.13
CA GLY A 102 9.20 25.22 -17.35
C GLY A 102 10.31 25.41 -16.31
N ASN A 103 10.42 24.53 -15.31
CA ASN A 103 11.57 24.46 -14.42
C ASN A 103 12.54 23.38 -14.91
N ARG A 104 13.79 23.39 -14.42
CA ARG A 104 14.83 22.38 -14.73
C ARG A 104 14.48 21.01 -14.10
N LYS A 105 13.26 20.55 -14.25
CA LYS A 105 12.71 19.32 -13.73
C LYS A 105 12.34 18.40 -14.89
N VAL A 106 12.50 17.11 -14.69
CA VAL A 106 12.14 16.08 -15.66
C VAL A 106 11.42 14.95 -14.92
N LEU A 107 10.40 14.41 -15.55
CA LEU A 107 9.72 13.20 -15.10
C LEU A 107 10.21 12.03 -15.95
N LEU A 108 10.58 10.93 -15.30
CA LEU A 108 10.80 9.65 -15.95
C LEU A 108 9.58 8.77 -15.73
N ILE A 109 8.93 8.36 -16.82
CA ILE A 109 7.72 7.53 -16.77
C ILE A 109 8.08 6.09 -17.14
N SER A 110 7.85 5.18 -16.20
CA SER A 110 8.10 3.75 -16.38
C SER A 110 6.80 2.98 -16.18
N GLU A 111 6.49 2.07 -17.10
CA GLU A 111 5.43 1.09 -16.90
C GLU A 111 5.99 -0.08 -16.09
N ILE A 112 5.29 -0.42 -15.02
CA ILE A 112 5.58 -1.58 -14.19
C ILE A 112 4.49 -2.63 -14.42
N SER A 113 4.92 -3.86 -14.62
CA SER A 113 4.05 -5.03 -14.64
C SER A 113 4.70 -6.19 -13.89
N PHE A 114 3.90 -7.21 -13.61
CA PHE A 114 4.35 -8.45 -12.99
C PHE A 114 4.76 -9.44 -14.06
N VAL A 115 6.00 -9.92 -13.98
CA VAL A 115 6.60 -10.76 -15.03
C VAL A 115 6.42 -12.23 -14.70
N ASP A 116 6.94 -12.67 -13.56
CA ASP A 116 6.84 -14.02 -13.03
C ASP A 116 7.14 -14.03 -11.51
N ASP A 117 7.04 -15.20 -10.90
CA ASP A 117 7.19 -15.40 -9.46
C ASP A 117 8.63 -15.19 -8.96
N GLU A 118 9.63 -15.26 -9.84
CA GLU A 118 11.05 -15.05 -9.49
C GLU A 118 11.42 -13.57 -9.55
N VAL A 119 10.95 -12.86 -10.57
CA VAL A 119 11.25 -11.45 -10.83
C VAL A 119 10.30 -10.52 -10.07
N GLY A 120 9.07 -10.95 -9.81
CA GLY A 120 8.03 -10.12 -9.21
C GLY A 120 7.57 -9.00 -10.15
N SER A 121 7.65 -7.75 -9.69
CA SER A 121 7.34 -6.57 -10.50
C SER A 121 8.59 -5.94 -11.10
N ALA A 122 8.52 -5.58 -12.38
CA ALA A 122 9.64 -4.99 -13.10
C ALA A 122 9.19 -3.89 -14.07
N ILE A 123 10.12 -2.98 -14.40
CA ILE A 123 9.93 -2.04 -15.50
C ILE A 123 9.88 -2.83 -16.80
N THR A 124 8.72 -2.86 -17.45
CA THR A 124 8.60 -3.53 -18.77
C THR A 124 8.85 -2.56 -19.92
N HIS A 125 8.50 -1.28 -19.73
CA HIS A 125 8.70 -0.23 -20.70
C HIS A 125 9.08 1.09 -20.04
N GLY A 126 10.02 1.82 -20.66
CA GLY A 126 10.58 3.06 -20.13
C GLY A 126 12.00 2.89 -19.60
N PRO A 127 12.53 3.87 -18.84
CA PRO A 127 11.90 5.16 -18.55
C PRO A 127 11.75 6.04 -19.79
N PHE A 128 10.61 6.71 -19.94
CA PHE A 128 10.36 7.72 -20.97
C PHE A 128 10.43 9.13 -20.35
N PRO A 129 11.39 9.99 -20.75
CA PRO A 129 11.55 11.31 -20.16
C PRO A 129 10.54 12.31 -20.71
N VAL A 130 9.92 13.09 -19.83
CA VAL A 130 9.00 14.19 -20.19
C VAL A 130 9.26 15.43 -19.33
N ALA A 131 9.07 16.60 -19.93
CA ALA A 131 9.34 17.91 -19.31
C ALA A 131 8.08 18.60 -18.76
N SER A 132 6.94 17.91 -18.74
CA SER A 132 5.68 18.43 -18.18
C SER A 132 4.76 17.32 -17.70
N TRP A 133 3.90 17.63 -16.73
CA TRP A 133 2.89 16.68 -16.25
C TRP A 133 1.87 16.33 -17.35
N GLN A 134 1.48 17.31 -18.17
CA GLN A 134 0.57 17.07 -19.29
C GLN A 134 1.18 16.12 -20.34
N ALA A 135 2.49 16.20 -20.58
CA ALA A 135 3.19 15.26 -21.46
C ALA A 135 3.23 13.85 -20.84
N ALA A 136 3.43 13.73 -19.53
CA ALA A 136 3.34 12.45 -18.81
C ALA A 136 1.97 11.79 -19.00
N LEU A 137 0.88 12.51 -18.71
CA LEU A 137 -0.49 12.02 -18.90
C LEU A 137 -0.75 11.59 -20.35
N THR A 138 -0.25 12.35 -21.32
CA THR A 138 -0.39 12.03 -22.75
C THR A 138 0.37 10.75 -23.11
N ALA A 139 1.58 10.57 -22.59
CA ALA A 139 2.40 9.38 -22.81
C ALA A 139 1.73 8.13 -22.22
N MET A 140 1.29 8.19 -20.97
CA MET A 140 0.59 7.10 -20.28
C MET A 140 -0.68 6.69 -21.04
N ARG A 141 -1.49 7.67 -21.46
CA ARG A 141 -2.70 7.41 -22.25
C ARG A 141 -2.38 6.77 -23.61
N THR A 142 -1.39 7.31 -24.32
CA THR A 142 -0.98 6.79 -25.63
C THR A 142 -0.50 5.33 -25.53
N TYR A 143 0.22 5.00 -24.45
CA TYR A 143 0.62 3.63 -24.17
C TYR A 143 -0.59 2.74 -23.92
N ALA A 144 -1.51 3.13 -23.03
CA ALA A 144 -2.71 2.36 -22.71
C ALA A 144 -3.58 2.12 -23.96
N ASP A 145 -3.78 3.14 -24.81
CA ASP A 145 -4.54 3.04 -26.06
C ASP A 145 -3.91 2.05 -27.05
N LYS A 146 -2.56 1.98 -27.10
CA LYS A 146 -1.83 1.06 -27.98
C LYS A 146 -1.87 -0.38 -27.47
N TRP A 147 -1.65 -0.58 -26.18
CA TRP A 147 -1.37 -1.90 -25.61
C TRP A 147 -2.60 -2.62 -25.04
N SER A 148 -3.66 -1.90 -24.66
CA SER A 148 -4.90 -2.50 -24.13
C SER A 148 -5.60 -3.46 -25.11
N GLY A 149 -5.34 -3.34 -26.42
CA GLY A 149 -5.82 -4.29 -27.43
C GLY A 149 -4.90 -5.49 -27.68
N MET A 150 -3.70 -5.51 -27.10
CA MET A 150 -2.65 -6.51 -27.35
C MET A 150 -2.32 -7.35 -26.12
N THR A 151 -2.44 -6.79 -24.92
CA THR A 151 -2.14 -7.46 -23.65
C THR A 151 -3.10 -7.00 -22.56
N ASP A 152 -3.28 -7.84 -21.54
CA ASP A 152 -3.93 -7.41 -20.32
C ASP A 152 -3.02 -6.44 -19.56
N LEU A 153 -3.56 -5.27 -19.20
CA LEU A 153 -2.89 -4.23 -18.41
C LEU A 153 -3.49 -4.12 -17.01
N SER A 154 -4.34 -5.08 -16.61
CA SER A 154 -5.04 -5.05 -15.33
C SER A 154 -4.08 -5.04 -14.13
N SER A 155 -2.90 -5.63 -14.28
CA SER A 155 -1.83 -5.67 -13.28
C SER A 155 -0.72 -4.64 -13.54
N SER A 156 -0.93 -3.70 -14.46
CA SER A 156 0.06 -2.69 -14.83
C SER A 156 -0.21 -1.36 -14.13
N TYR A 157 0.86 -0.71 -13.69
CA TYR A 157 0.81 0.61 -13.05
C TYR A 157 2.00 1.46 -13.51
N TRP A 158 1.94 2.76 -13.20
CA TRP A 158 2.98 3.70 -13.56
C TRP A 158 3.85 4.02 -12.35
N MET A 159 5.17 3.93 -12.55
CA MET A 159 6.15 4.56 -11.69
C MET A 159 6.64 5.84 -12.37
N ILE A 160 6.62 6.94 -11.63
CA ILE A 160 6.93 8.27 -12.14
C ILE A 160 7.97 8.88 -11.22
N GLU A 161 9.17 9.10 -11.72
CA GLU A 161 10.28 9.64 -10.93
C GLU A 161 10.52 11.11 -11.32
N LEU A 162 10.47 12.00 -10.33
CA LEU A 162 10.69 13.43 -10.51
C LEU A 162 12.13 13.79 -10.16
N PHE A 163 12.89 14.23 -11.17
CA PHE A 163 14.24 14.73 -10.98
C PHE A 163 14.30 16.24 -11.09
N ASN A 164 15.04 16.87 -10.19
CA ASN A 164 15.42 18.26 -10.30
C ASN A 164 16.86 18.37 -10.80
N LEU A 165 17.02 18.73 -12.07
CA LEU A 165 18.30 18.88 -12.77
C LEU A 165 19.08 20.14 -12.35
N ALA A 166 18.55 20.90 -11.39
CA ALA A 166 19.31 21.95 -10.71
C ALA A 166 20.01 21.44 -9.43
N ASN A 167 19.63 20.26 -8.92
CA ASN A 167 20.30 19.64 -7.78
C ASN A 167 21.73 19.25 -8.19
N ASP A 168 22.66 19.43 -7.26
CA ASP A 168 24.03 18.97 -7.41
C ASP A 168 24.08 17.48 -7.03
N PRO A 169 24.45 16.57 -7.95
CA PRO A 169 24.58 15.15 -7.61
C PRO A 169 25.61 14.93 -6.51
N SER A 170 26.60 15.81 -6.32
CA SER A 170 27.56 15.68 -5.22
C SER A 170 26.98 15.92 -3.83
N CYS A 171 25.73 16.40 -3.76
CA CYS A 171 24.97 16.52 -2.53
C CYS A 171 24.12 15.29 -2.20
N SER A 172 24.01 14.28 -3.08
CA SER A 172 23.45 12.98 -2.70
C SER A 172 24.51 12.18 -1.96
N TYR A 173 24.13 11.57 -0.83
CA TYR A 173 24.94 10.60 -0.11
C TYR A 173 24.27 9.22 -0.25
N PRO A 174 25.06 8.13 -0.30
CA PRO A 174 26.45 8.12 -0.72
C PRO A 174 26.59 8.70 -2.14
N TYR A 175 27.60 9.55 -2.37
CA TYR A 175 27.85 10.07 -3.71
C TYR A 175 28.33 8.93 -4.61
N ASP A 176 27.45 8.45 -5.46
CA ASP A 176 27.71 7.42 -6.46
C ASP A 176 27.77 7.99 -7.89
N GLY A 177 27.60 9.31 -8.04
CA GLY A 177 27.60 10.01 -9.32
C GLY A 177 26.22 10.11 -9.98
N PHE A 178 25.16 9.61 -9.35
CA PHE A 178 23.79 9.67 -9.87
C PHE A 178 22.94 10.70 -9.12
N LEU A 179 22.06 11.37 -9.87
CA LEU A 179 20.96 12.12 -9.26
C LEU A 179 19.95 11.11 -8.71
N GLN A 180 19.41 11.40 -7.53
CA GLN A 180 18.25 10.70 -7.00
C GLN A 180 16.97 11.49 -7.32
N PRO A 181 15.82 10.82 -7.47
CA PRO A 181 14.55 11.51 -7.63
C PRO A 181 14.18 12.27 -6.35
N ASP A 182 13.65 13.50 -6.49
CA ASP A 182 13.08 14.25 -5.37
C ASP A 182 11.85 13.52 -4.82
N TYR A 183 11.05 12.91 -5.71
CA TYR A 183 9.85 12.12 -5.41
C TYR A 183 9.64 11.03 -6.46
N THR A 184 9.12 9.89 -6.00
CA THR A 184 8.60 8.82 -6.86
C THR A 184 7.10 8.68 -6.62
N TYR A 185 6.31 8.76 -7.69
CA TYR A 185 4.86 8.66 -7.66
C TYR A 185 4.45 7.33 -8.29
N TYR A 186 3.42 6.70 -7.70
CA TYR A 186 2.80 5.52 -8.26
C TYR A 186 1.36 5.81 -8.63
N ALA A 187 1.05 5.60 -9.91
CA ALA A 187 -0.25 5.89 -10.46
C ALA A 187 -0.90 4.64 -11.06
N ASN A 188 -2.23 4.55 -10.95
CA ASN A 188 -2.99 3.49 -11.61
C ASN A 188 -2.93 3.65 -13.14
N ALA A 189 -3.47 2.69 -13.90
CA ALA A 189 -3.43 2.71 -15.36
C ALA A 189 -3.98 4.01 -16.00
N SER A 190 -4.91 4.71 -15.34
CA SER A 190 -5.48 5.98 -15.80
C SER A 190 -4.57 7.19 -15.58
N GLY A 191 -3.47 7.03 -14.85
CA GLY A 191 -2.54 8.10 -14.47
C GLY A 191 -2.93 8.83 -13.17
N GLU A 192 -3.87 8.30 -12.39
CA GLU A 192 -4.21 8.87 -11.07
C GLU A 192 -3.16 8.44 -10.06
N ILE A 193 -2.47 9.41 -9.45
CA ILE A 193 -1.46 9.15 -8.43
C ILE A 193 -2.15 8.69 -7.14
N GLN A 194 -1.82 7.48 -6.68
CA GLN A 194 -2.40 6.88 -5.47
C GLN A 194 -1.38 6.75 -4.33
N TYR A 195 -0.10 6.60 -4.65
CA TYR A 195 0.97 6.44 -3.66
C TYR A 195 2.17 7.31 -4.02
N ILE A 196 2.93 7.73 -3.01
CA ILE A 196 4.13 8.56 -3.13
C ILE A 196 5.21 7.95 -2.26
N CYS A 197 6.43 7.91 -2.78
CA CYS A 197 7.63 7.58 -2.04
C CYS A 197 8.65 8.70 -2.19
N ARG A 198 9.35 9.01 -1.11
CA ARG A 198 10.57 9.82 -1.12
C ARG A 198 11.60 9.01 -0.40
N GLU A 199 12.74 8.82 -1.04
CA GLU A 199 13.89 8.24 -0.38
C GLU A 199 14.52 9.35 0.46
N GLU A 200 14.45 9.21 1.78
CA GLU A 200 15.19 10.05 2.72
C GLU A 200 16.21 9.17 3.44
N GLU A 201 17.44 9.67 3.59
CA GLU A 201 18.45 9.01 4.42
C GLU A 201 18.16 9.20 5.91
N GLY A 202 18.52 8.20 6.71
CA GLY A 202 18.40 8.23 8.16
C GLY A 202 19.59 8.89 8.82
N GLU A 203 19.42 9.30 10.09
CA GLU A 203 20.46 9.94 10.90
C GLU A 203 21.77 9.15 11.05
N CYS A 204 21.81 7.86 10.66
CA CYS A 204 22.96 6.97 10.87
C CYS A 204 23.73 6.56 9.60
N GLY A 205 23.42 7.09 8.41
CA GLY A 205 24.19 6.79 7.19
C GLY A 205 24.14 5.34 6.72
N GLU A 206 23.16 4.56 7.18
CA GLU A 206 22.74 3.33 6.54
C GLU A 206 21.85 3.71 5.36
N VAL A 207 22.09 3.13 4.17
CA VAL A 207 21.15 3.14 3.04
C VAL A 207 19.92 2.35 3.50
N LEU A 208 19.05 3.05 4.22
CA LEU A 208 17.75 2.54 4.59
C LEU A 208 16.85 2.76 3.38
N ASP A 209 16.92 1.82 2.44
CA ASP A 209 15.87 1.64 1.45
C ASP A 209 14.54 1.61 2.22
N CYS A 210 13.80 2.72 2.13
CA CYS A 210 12.56 3.00 2.83
C CYS A 210 12.62 3.53 4.28
N ILE A 211 13.34 4.62 4.59
CA ILE A 211 12.84 5.61 5.60
C ILE A 211 11.68 6.42 5.02
N VAL A 212 10.70 5.71 4.48
CA VAL A 212 9.31 6.11 4.69
C VAL A 212 8.77 5.34 5.91
N GLY A 213 9.39 4.22 6.31
CA GLY A 213 8.99 3.38 7.44
C GLY A 213 9.32 3.87 8.86
N GLY A 214 10.29 4.78 9.01
CA GLY A 214 10.85 5.12 10.33
C GLY A 214 10.13 6.24 11.08
N ILE A 215 9.65 7.26 10.36
CA ILE A 215 8.96 8.43 10.91
C ILE A 215 7.58 8.61 10.26
N PHE A 216 7.46 8.24 8.98
CA PHE A 216 6.24 8.31 8.18
C PHE A 216 5.56 6.98 7.95
N GLY A 217 6.08 5.93 8.62
CA GLY A 217 5.73 4.51 8.60
C GLY A 217 5.29 3.88 7.25
N PRO A 218 4.87 2.62 7.25
CA PRO A 218 4.36 1.89 6.08
C PRO A 218 3.02 2.42 5.51
N TRP A 219 2.70 3.71 5.69
CA TRP A 219 1.39 4.31 5.42
C TRP A 219 1.26 4.81 3.98
N PHE A 220 2.38 5.11 3.31
CA PHE A 220 2.39 5.56 1.90
C PHE A 220 2.83 4.48 0.90
N LYS A 221 3.53 3.43 1.34
CA LYS A 221 3.55 2.13 0.65
C LYS A 221 2.58 1.24 1.42
N GLY A 222 1.31 1.20 1.02
CA GLY A 222 0.18 0.65 1.78
C GLY A 222 0.23 -0.83 2.16
N ALA A 223 1.41 -1.45 2.22
CA ALA A 223 1.67 -2.87 2.44
C ALA A 223 1.47 -3.35 3.87
N TYR A 224 1.27 -2.48 4.88
CA TYR A 224 0.96 -2.94 6.22
C TYR A 224 -0.19 -2.17 6.82
N VAL A 225 -1.26 -2.90 7.13
CA VAL A 225 -2.41 -2.37 7.83
C VAL A 225 -2.87 -3.38 8.89
N ASP A 226 -2.81 -2.96 10.15
CA ASP A 226 -3.27 -3.69 11.32
C ASP A 226 -4.70 -3.28 11.64
N LEU A 227 -5.66 -3.90 10.94
CA LEU A 227 -7.08 -3.65 11.18
C LEU A 227 -7.73 -4.81 11.93
N PRO A 228 -8.66 -4.53 12.84
CA PRO A 228 -9.59 -5.54 13.35
C PRO A 228 -10.36 -6.16 12.18
N THR A 229 -10.23 -7.47 11.98
CA THR A 229 -10.84 -8.15 10.83
C THR A 229 -11.91 -9.17 11.24
N PRO A 230 -12.91 -9.42 10.36
CA PRO A 230 -13.97 -10.41 10.62
C PRO A 230 -13.55 -11.85 10.35
N TYR A 231 -12.35 -12.05 9.78
CA TYR A 231 -11.91 -13.36 9.30
C TYR A 231 -11.45 -14.26 10.45
N LYS A 232 -11.75 -15.55 10.33
CA LYS A 232 -11.49 -16.55 11.35
C LYS A 232 -10.65 -17.67 10.79
N LYS A 233 -9.94 -18.37 11.68
CA LYS A 233 -9.23 -19.61 11.35
C LYS A 233 -10.13 -20.55 10.56
N GLY A 234 -9.64 -21.00 9.41
CA GLY A 234 -10.38 -21.87 8.49
C GLY A 234 -11.10 -21.14 7.36
N ASP A 235 -11.24 -19.81 7.42
CA ASP A 235 -11.76 -19.04 6.28
C ASP A 235 -10.75 -19.14 5.12
N ILE A 236 -11.25 -19.36 3.90
CA ILE A 236 -10.45 -19.21 2.68
C ILE A 236 -10.81 -17.86 2.07
N LEU A 237 -9.79 -17.03 1.85
CA LEU A 237 -9.95 -15.71 1.29
C LEU A 237 -9.46 -15.71 -0.15
N GLU A 238 -10.18 -15.01 -0.99
CA GLU A 238 -9.74 -14.58 -2.31
C GLU A 238 -9.31 -13.12 -2.21
N ILE A 239 -8.17 -12.78 -2.81
CA ILE A 239 -7.58 -11.46 -2.71
C ILE A 239 -7.08 -11.03 -4.08
N ASP A 240 -7.69 -9.99 -4.64
CA ASP A 240 -7.25 -9.39 -5.91
C ASP A 240 -6.84 -7.93 -5.66
N CYS A 241 -5.53 -7.68 -5.67
CA CYS A 241 -4.96 -6.35 -5.41
C CYS A 241 -4.51 -5.60 -6.67
N ARG A 242 -4.90 -6.08 -7.86
CA ARG A 242 -4.57 -5.39 -9.12
C ARG A 242 -4.95 -3.90 -9.11
N PRO A 243 -4.13 -2.99 -9.68
CA PRO A 243 -2.89 -3.27 -10.40
C PRO A 243 -1.66 -3.46 -9.50
N TRP A 244 -1.81 -3.45 -8.18
CA TRP A 244 -0.70 -3.47 -7.22
C TRP A 244 -0.21 -4.88 -6.86
N ALA A 245 -0.69 -5.90 -7.57
CA ALA A 245 -0.35 -7.32 -7.43
C ALA A 245 -0.55 -8.03 -8.78
N PRO A 246 0.09 -9.20 -9.03
CA PRO A 246 0.05 -9.89 -10.33
C PRO A 246 -1.36 -10.36 -10.73
N GLY A 247 -2.19 -10.76 -9.75
CA GLY A 247 -3.51 -11.31 -9.97
C GLY A 247 -4.18 -11.73 -8.67
N PRO A 248 -5.38 -12.35 -8.73
CA PRO A 248 -6.02 -12.88 -7.55
C PRO A 248 -5.17 -14.01 -6.93
N CYS A 249 -5.08 -14.05 -5.61
CA CYS A 249 -4.52 -15.17 -4.87
C CYS A 249 -5.55 -15.71 -3.86
N TYR A 250 -5.33 -16.93 -3.39
CA TYR A 250 -6.15 -17.54 -2.35
C TYR A 250 -5.29 -18.02 -1.20
N CYS A 251 -5.78 -17.78 0.02
CA CYS A 251 -5.11 -18.22 1.23
C CYS A 251 -6.11 -18.70 2.29
N LEU A 252 -5.68 -19.65 3.10
CA LEU A 252 -6.40 -20.19 4.25
C LEU A 252 -5.95 -19.46 5.51
N VAL A 253 -6.88 -18.81 6.20
CA VAL A 253 -6.60 -18.08 7.44
C VAL A 253 -6.25 -19.07 8.54
N ALA A 254 -5.09 -18.87 9.16
CA ALA A 254 -4.58 -19.73 10.23
C ALA A 254 -4.95 -19.23 11.63
N ASN A 255 -4.98 -17.91 11.84
CA ASN A 255 -5.30 -17.32 13.14
C ASN A 255 -5.84 -15.88 13.03
N SER A 256 -6.11 -15.25 14.18
CA SER A 256 -6.67 -13.89 14.27
C SER A 256 -5.70 -12.78 13.87
N LYS A 257 -4.39 -13.06 13.78
CA LYS A 257 -3.38 -12.12 13.25
C LYS A 257 -3.29 -12.19 11.72
N LEU A 258 -4.14 -13.00 11.10
CA LEU A 258 -4.14 -13.26 9.66
C LEU A 258 -2.83 -13.84 9.15
N ASP A 259 -2.15 -14.64 9.98
CA ASP A 259 -1.23 -15.63 9.45
C ASP A 259 -2.04 -16.59 8.56
N CYS A 260 -1.43 -17.06 7.48
CA CYS A 260 -2.14 -17.80 6.45
C CYS A 260 -1.29 -18.90 5.84
N LEU A 261 -1.99 -19.86 5.24
CA LEU A 261 -1.43 -20.90 4.39
C LEU A 261 -1.85 -20.64 2.95
N TYR A 262 -0.94 -20.75 1.99
CA TYR A 262 -1.20 -20.53 0.56
C TYR A 262 -0.39 -21.52 -0.27
N PRO A 263 -0.88 -21.95 -1.45
CA PRO A 263 -0.05 -22.70 -2.38
C PRO A 263 0.92 -21.76 -3.10
N ASP A 264 2.15 -22.21 -3.20
CA ASP A 264 3.22 -21.57 -3.97
C ASP A 264 3.15 -21.99 -5.45
N GLY A 265 4.00 -21.40 -6.30
CA GLY A 265 4.07 -21.72 -7.74
C GLY A 265 4.38 -23.18 -8.05
N ASP A 266 5.00 -23.92 -7.11
CA ASP A 266 5.25 -25.36 -7.22
C ASP A 266 4.12 -26.26 -6.64
N GLY A 267 3.04 -25.64 -6.15
CA GLY A 267 1.89 -26.30 -5.54
C GLY A 267 2.09 -26.72 -4.08
N ARG A 268 3.24 -26.45 -3.47
CA ARG A 268 3.45 -26.70 -2.03
C ARG A 268 2.75 -25.65 -1.19
N ILE A 269 2.29 -26.07 -0.01
CA ILE A 269 1.72 -25.15 0.97
C ILE A 269 2.85 -24.43 1.71
N ARG A 270 2.83 -23.10 1.64
CA ARG A 270 3.70 -22.19 2.40
C ARG A 270 2.89 -21.47 3.47
N CYS A 271 3.59 -20.85 4.41
CA CYS A 271 2.98 -19.94 5.37
C CYS A 271 3.42 -18.49 5.12
N GLY A 272 2.58 -17.56 5.52
CA GLY A 272 2.91 -16.14 5.49
C GLY A 272 1.85 -15.34 6.22
N SER A 273 1.77 -14.05 5.93
CA SER A 273 0.84 -13.16 6.61
C SER A 273 0.12 -12.27 5.60
N ILE A 274 -1.21 -12.27 5.67
CA ILE A 274 -2.09 -11.58 4.73
C ILE A 274 -1.82 -10.06 4.72
N PRO A 275 -1.70 -9.36 5.87
CA PRO A 275 -1.38 -7.93 5.88
C PRO A 275 -0.21 -7.55 4.99
N TYR A 276 0.83 -8.39 4.93
CA TYR A 276 2.07 -8.16 4.18
C TYR A 276 2.05 -8.69 2.73
N GLY A 277 0.97 -9.37 2.31
CA GLY A 277 0.89 -9.92 0.94
C GLY A 277 1.80 -11.10 0.65
N SER A 278 2.22 -11.85 1.68
CA SER A 278 3.01 -13.07 1.49
C SER A 278 2.35 -14.11 0.59
N CYS A 279 1.03 -14.06 0.44
CA CYS A 279 0.26 -14.98 -0.39
C CYS A 279 0.31 -14.67 -1.88
N PHE A 280 0.92 -13.56 -2.30
CA PHE A 280 1.19 -13.30 -3.71
C PHE A 280 2.49 -13.96 -4.14
N ALA A 281 2.51 -14.53 -5.34
CA ALA A 281 3.73 -15.05 -5.91
C ALA A 281 4.73 -13.91 -6.19
N GLY A 282 6.03 -14.15 -5.94
CA GLY A 282 7.07 -13.13 -6.06
C GLY A 282 6.96 -11.97 -5.06
N TRP A 283 6.17 -12.10 -3.98
CA TRP A 283 5.96 -11.02 -3.00
C TRP A 283 7.26 -10.48 -2.39
N ALA A 284 8.24 -11.35 -2.15
CA ALA A 284 9.55 -10.99 -1.59
C ALA A 284 10.34 -10.04 -2.52
N HIS A 285 10.03 -10.07 -3.81
CA HIS A 285 10.66 -9.25 -4.86
C HIS A 285 9.72 -8.15 -5.38
N THR A 286 8.57 -7.96 -4.73
CA THR A 286 7.54 -7.03 -5.18
C THR A 286 7.42 -5.83 -4.25
N ASN A 287 7.40 -4.62 -4.82
CA ASN A 287 6.94 -3.43 -4.09
C ASN A 287 5.40 -3.43 -4.01
N LEU A 288 4.83 -4.18 -3.07
CA LEU A 288 3.39 -4.19 -2.83
C LEU A 288 2.95 -2.80 -2.34
N MET A 289 2.02 -2.17 -3.06
CA MET A 289 1.52 -0.84 -2.70
C MET A 289 0.21 -0.88 -1.90
N LEU A 290 -0.48 -2.02 -1.91
CA LEU A 290 -1.79 -2.21 -1.29
C LEU A 290 -1.78 -3.44 -0.39
N SER A 291 -2.15 -3.26 0.87
CA SER A 291 -2.32 -4.36 1.79
C SER A 291 -3.50 -5.23 1.31
N PRO A 292 -3.31 -6.55 1.19
CA PRO A 292 -4.36 -7.51 0.83
C PRO A 292 -5.65 -7.40 1.63
N VAL A 293 -5.55 -6.93 2.88
CA VAL A 293 -6.68 -6.77 3.79
C VAL A 293 -7.77 -5.87 3.19
N PHE A 294 -7.40 -4.88 2.37
CA PHE A 294 -8.37 -3.98 1.71
C PHE A 294 -9.19 -4.66 0.62
N ARG A 295 -8.74 -5.79 0.09
CA ARG A 295 -9.34 -6.48 -1.06
C ARG A 295 -9.79 -7.89 -0.74
N ALA A 296 -9.45 -8.40 0.45
CA ALA A 296 -9.83 -9.72 0.88
C ALA A 296 -11.35 -9.91 0.86
N ARG A 297 -11.79 -11.06 0.37
CA ARG A 297 -13.20 -11.49 0.42
C ARG A 297 -13.25 -12.97 0.71
N LYS A 298 -14.32 -13.47 1.32
CA LYS A 298 -14.47 -14.93 1.49
C LYS A 298 -14.63 -15.58 0.12
N ALA A 299 -13.82 -16.59 -0.15
CA ALA A 299 -13.79 -17.24 -1.44
C ALA A 299 -15.10 -17.98 -1.73
N THR A 300 -15.63 -17.79 -2.93
CA THR A 300 -16.81 -18.53 -3.40
C THR A 300 -16.42 -19.93 -3.85
N GLN A 301 -17.32 -20.89 -3.63
CA GLN A 301 -17.12 -22.29 -4.01
C GLN A 301 -17.74 -22.60 -5.38
N PRO A 302 -17.12 -23.48 -6.19
CA PRO A 302 -15.84 -24.15 -5.98
C PRO A 302 -14.63 -23.22 -6.20
N LEU A 303 -13.50 -23.51 -5.55
CA LEU A 303 -12.23 -22.82 -5.82
C LEU A 303 -11.64 -23.25 -7.17
N PRO A 304 -10.76 -22.43 -7.79
CA PRO A 304 -9.92 -22.88 -8.89
C PRO A 304 -9.10 -24.12 -8.50
N GLU A 305 -8.80 -24.98 -9.47
CA GLU A 305 -8.19 -26.30 -9.26
C GLU A 305 -6.85 -26.22 -8.51
N GLU A 306 -6.02 -25.23 -8.84
CA GLU A 306 -4.73 -24.95 -8.20
C GLU A 306 -4.83 -24.61 -6.70
N TYR A 307 -6.00 -24.15 -6.24
CA TYR A 307 -6.26 -23.83 -4.83
C TYR A 307 -7.12 -24.89 -4.11
N ALA A 308 -7.50 -25.97 -4.78
CA ALA A 308 -8.34 -27.03 -4.19
C ALA A 308 -7.69 -27.68 -2.97
N ALA A 309 -6.36 -27.73 -2.91
CA ALA A 309 -5.60 -28.25 -1.78
C ALA A 309 -5.90 -27.51 -0.47
N LEU A 310 -6.19 -26.20 -0.52
CA LEU A 310 -6.53 -25.42 0.68
C LEU A 310 -7.81 -25.92 1.36
N GLN A 311 -8.80 -26.39 0.58
CA GLN A 311 -10.04 -26.94 1.13
C GLN A 311 -9.86 -28.29 1.80
N ALA A 312 -8.86 -29.05 1.36
CA ALA A 312 -8.55 -30.37 1.90
C ALA A 312 -7.83 -30.28 3.27
N ILE A 313 -7.39 -29.09 3.69
CA ILE A 313 -6.75 -28.86 4.98
C ILE A 313 -7.83 -28.75 6.06
N GLY A 314 -7.92 -29.78 6.91
CA GLY A 314 -8.76 -29.75 8.11
C GLY A 314 -8.29 -28.73 9.13
N LEU A 315 -9.23 -28.17 9.91
CA LEU A 315 -8.95 -27.17 10.96
C LEU A 315 -7.91 -27.64 11.99
N ASP A 316 -7.89 -28.94 12.29
CA ASP A 316 -6.97 -29.62 13.20
C ASP A 316 -5.53 -29.68 12.68
N ARG A 317 -5.34 -29.52 11.36
CA ARG A 317 -4.03 -29.58 10.70
C ARG A 317 -3.39 -28.21 10.53
N ILE A 318 -4.15 -27.12 10.63
CA ILE A 318 -3.68 -25.76 10.35
C ILE A 318 -2.49 -25.39 11.24
N ASP A 319 -2.57 -25.62 12.56
CA ASP A 319 -1.50 -25.21 13.49
C ASP A 319 -0.22 -25.99 13.24
N ASN A 320 -0.34 -27.31 13.02
CA ASN A 320 0.81 -28.17 12.70
C ASN A 320 1.49 -27.77 11.39
N LEU A 321 0.71 -27.37 10.37
CA LEU A 321 1.26 -26.89 9.10
C LEU A 321 1.92 -25.53 9.27
N LEU A 322 1.30 -24.62 10.02
CA LEU A 322 1.86 -23.30 10.30
C LEU A 322 3.21 -23.43 11.02
N GLU A 323 3.31 -24.30 12.03
CA GLU A 323 4.54 -24.59 12.78
C GLU A 323 5.62 -25.21 11.88
N ALA A 324 5.26 -26.23 11.08
CA ALA A 324 6.20 -26.88 10.16
C ALA A 324 6.72 -25.95 9.05
N CYS A 325 5.92 -24.96 8.62
CA CYS A 325 6.34 -23.97 7.65
C CYS A 325 7.23 -22.89 8.30
N THR A 326 7.04 -22.53 9.57
CA THR A 326 7.92 -21.59 10.27
C THR A 326 9.36 -22.10 10.43
N ASP A 327 9.56 -23.42 10.45
CA ASP A 327 10.89 -24.04 10.49
C ASP A 327 11.61 -24.01 9.12
N ASN A 328 10.89 -23.74 8.03
CA ASN A 328 11.39 -23.66 6.65
C ASN A 328 11.16 -22.28 6.03
N LYS A 329 11.21 -21.20 6.83
CA LYS A 329 11.06 -19.85 6.30
C LYS A 329 12.07 -19.59 5.20
N GLU A 330 11.60 -19.19 4.03
CA GLU A 330 12.41 -18.37 3.14
C GLU A 330 12.89 -17.16 3.95
N GLU A 331 14.16 -16.79 3.78
CA GLU A 331 14.69 -15.58 4.43
C GLU A 331 13.78 -14.41 4.04
N GLU A 332 13.01 -13.92 5.01
CA GLU A 332 12.18 -12.75 4.81
C GLU A 332 13.12 -11.61 4.37
N PRO A 333 12.72 -10.78 3.39
CA PRO A 333 13.52 -9.62 3.03
C PRO A 333 13.83 -8.79 4.28
N GLY A 334 15.09 -8.40 4.47
CA GLY A 334 15.54 -7.73 5.71
C GLY A 334 14.74 -6.48 6.11
N TRP A 335 13.99 -5.87 5.17
CA TRP A 335 13.07 -4.78 5.47
C TRP A 335 11.87 -5.20 6.34
N LEU A 336 11.39 -6.46 6.29
CA LEU A 336 10.27 -6.95 7.13
C LEU A 336 10.68 -7.14 8.60
N ASP A 337 11.90 -7.60 8.86
CA ASP A 337 12.43 -7.77 10.22
C ASP A 337 12.52 -6.44 10.97
N ILE A 338 12.82 -5.34 10.26
CA ILE A 338 12.85 -3.98 10.81
C ILE A 338 11.46 -3.55 11.32
N TYR A 339 10.37 -3.95 10.66
CA TYR A 339 9.01 -3.60 11.07
C TYR A 339 8.51 -4.44 12.26
N ARG A 340 8.85 -5.73 12.33
CA ARG A 340 8.42 -6.59 13.47
C ARG A 340 9.09 -6.23 14.78
N HIS A 341 10.35 -5.78 14.76
CA HIS A 341 11.08 -5.43 15.98
C HIS A 341 10.68 -4.09 16.63
N ARG A 342 9.77 -3.32 16.00
CA ARG A 342 9.29 -2.04 16.54
C ARG A 342 7.84 -2.07 17.06
N ALA A 343 7.18 -3.22 17.03
CA ALA A 343 5.83 -3.45 17.56
C ALA A 343 5.81 -3.98 19.02
N CYS A 344 6.90 -3.83 19.76
CA CYS A 344 7.01 -4.18 21.18
C CYS A 344 7.07 -2.94 22.06
#